data_AF-A0A7G1IJY3-F1
#
_entry.id   AF-A0A7G1IJY3-F1
#
_cell.length_a   1.000
_cell.length_b   1.000
_cell.length_c   1.000
_cell.angle_alpha   90.00
_cell.angle_beta   90.00
_cell.angle_gamma   90.00
#
_symmetry.space_group_name_H-M   'P 1'
#
loop_
_entity.id
_entity.type
_entity.pdbx_description
1 polymer ?
#
loop_
_entity_poly.entity_id
_entity_poly.type
_entity_poly.pdbx_seq_one_letter_code
_entity_poly.pdbx_strand_id
1 'polypeptide(L)' 'MRVAIVAESFLPNVNGVSNSVLRILEHLRRTGHEALVIAPDNPPGEPRADRLHDGVRVHRVPARMFPR' A
#
# COMPACT_ATOMS: atom_id res chain seq x y z
N MET A 1 18.53 0.40 3.83
CA MET A 1 17.72 1.08 4.88
C MET A 1 16.37 0.38 4.98
N ARG A 2 15.61 0.65 6.05
CA ARG A 2 14.24 0.17 6.22
C ARG A 2 13.27 1.35 6.11
N VAL A 3 12.32 1.27 5.19
CA VAL A 3 11.37 2.35 4.89
C VAL A 3 9.95 1.86 5.07
N ALA A 4 9.16 2.58 5.87
CA ALA A 4 7.72 2.37 5.97
C ALA A 4 7.00 3.47 5.18
N ILE A 5 6.12 3.08 4.26
CA ILE A 5 5.27 3.99 3.49
C ILE A 5 3.85 3.85 4.00
N VAL A 6 3.29 4.94 4.53
CA VAL A 6 1.88 5.01 4.94
C VAL A 6 1.11 5.76 3.86
N ALA A 7 0.08 5.16 3.29
CA ALA A 7 -0.70 5.73 2.20
C ALA A 7 -2.20 5.58 2.45
N GLU A 8 -2.99 6.57 2.02
CA GLU A 8 -4.46 6.53 2.12
C GLU A 8 -5.10 5.50 1.17
N SER A 9 -4.36 5.06 0.16
CA SER A 9 -4.80 4.06 -0.81
C SER A 9 -3.62 3.29 -1.38
N PHE A 10 -3.83 2.03 -1.64
CA PHE A 10 -2.91 1.17 -2.38
C PHE A 10 -3.71 0.17 -3.20
N LEU A 11 -3.02 -0.65 -4.01
CA LEU A 11 -3.66 -1.68 -4.82
C LEU A 11 -4.66 -2.53 -3.99
N PRO A 12 -5.79 -2.95 -4.55
CA PRO A 12 -6.20 -2.80 -5.95
C PRO A 12 -6.76 -1.42 -6.31
N ASN A 13 -6.93 -0.49 -5.36
CA ASN A 13 -7.40 0.86 -5.68
C ASN A 13 -6.31 1.64 -6.42
N VAL A 14 -6.60 2.04 -7.67
CA VAL A 14 -5.65 2.73 -8.55
C VAL A 14 -5.98 4.22 -8.61
N ASN A 15 -5.03 5.05 -8.20
CA ASN A 15 -5.11 6.51 -8.27
C ASN A 15 -3.69 7.13 -8.30
N GLY A 16 -3.60 8.45 -8.14
CA GLY A 16 -2.31 9.16 -8.12
C GLY A 16 -1.39 8.72 -6.97
N VAL A 17 -1.96 8.40 -5.80
CA VAL A 17 -1.21 7.95 -4.62
C VAL A 17 -0.66 6.55 -4.85
N SER A 18 -1.49 5.59 -5.26
CA SER A 18 -1.02 4.21 -5.50
C SER A 18 0.09 4.18 -6.56
N ASN A 19 -0.04 4.95 -7.65
CA ASN A 19 0.99 5.07 -8.68
C ASN A 19 2.30 5.67 -8.14
N SER A 20 2.21 6.67 -7.27
CA SER A 20 3.38 7.26 -6.61
C SER A 20 4.08 6.25 -5.71
N VAL A 21 3.32 5.49 -4.90
CA VAL A 21 3.86 4.45 -4.03
C VAL A 21 4.58 3.37 -4.86
N LEU A 22 4.00 2.91 -5.97
CA LEU A 22 4.64 1.92 -6.85
C LEU A 22 6.00 2.40 -7.38
N ARG A 23 6.09 3.66 -7.85
CA ARG A 23 7.36 4.24 -8.31
C ARG A 23 8.40 4.37 -7.18
N ILE A 24 7.96 4.70 -5.97
CA ILE A 24 8.84 4.73 -4.80
C ILE A 24 9.34 3.33 -4.48
N LEU A 25 8.47 2.31 -4.46
CA LEU A 25 8.87 0.92 -4.21
C LEU A 25 9.86 0.42 -5.26
N GLU A 26 9.65 0.74 -6.54
CA GLU A 26 10.60 0.42 -7.61
C GLU A 26 11.97 1.05 -7.35
N HIS A 27 12.00 2.33 -6.98
CA HIS A 27 13.24 3.03 -6.62
C HIS A 27 13.93 2.38 -5.43
N LEU A 28 13.20 2.11 -4.34
CA LEU A 28 13.73 1.48 -3.12
C LEU A 28 14.31 0.09 -3.41
N ARG A 29 13.64 -0.71 -4.24
CA ARG A 29 14.14 -2.01 -4.68
C ARG A 29 15.44 -1.86 -5.46
N ARG A 30 15.49 -0.93 -6.41
CA ARG A 30 16.68 -0.68 -7.24
C ARG A 30 17.90 -0.22 -6.43
N THR A 31 17.68 0.48 -5.32
CA THR A 31 18.76 0.94 -4.43
C THR A 31 19.04 0.00 -3.25
N GLY A 32 18.43 -1.19 -3.23
CA GLY A 32 18.69 -2.21 -2.19
C GLY A 32 18.10 -1.84 -0.82
N HIS A 33 16.97 -1.15 -0.78
CA HIS A 33 16.25 -0.80 0.45
C HIS A 33 15.08 -1.76 0.70
N GLU A 34 14.86 -2.08 1.97
CA GLU A 34 13.73 -2.88 2.43
C GLU A 34 12.53 -1.95 2.68
N ALA A 35 11.36 -2.33 2.15
CA ALA A 35 10.15 -1.53 2.24
C ALA A 35 8.99 -2.28 2.89
N LEU A 36 8.12 -1.54 3.58
CA LEU A 36 6.81 -1.96 4.08
C LEU A 36 5.78 -0.91 3.65
N VAL A 37 4.63 -1.35 3.13
CA VAL A 37 3.49 -0.47 2.88
C VAL A 37 2.44 -0.67 3.97
N ILE A 38 1.91 0.41 4.51
CA ILE A 38 0.75 0.43 5.40
C ILE A 38 -0.36 1.18 4.64
N ALA A 39 -1.45 0.49 4.33
CA ALA A 39 -2.54 1.05 3.56
C ALA A 39 -3.87 0.41 3.96
N PRO A 40 -5.00 1.08 3.70
CA PRO A 40 -6.30 0.48 3.97
C PRO A 40 -6.52 -0.85 3.23
N ASP A 41 -7.28 -1.73 3.88
CA ASP A 41 -7.92 -2.85 3.23
C ASP A 41 -9.11 -2.38 2.38
N ASN A 42 -9.65 -3.29 1.57
CA ASN A 42 -10.91 -3.03 0.89
C ASN A 42 -12.05 -2.80 1.91
N PRO A 43 -13.10 -2.06 1.53
CA PRO A 43 -14.27 -1.83 2.37
C PRO A 43 -14.88 -3.14 2.92
N PRO A 44 -15.55 -3.09 4.08
CA PRO A 44 -16.30 -4.24 4.59
C PRO A 44 -17.29 -4.77 3.55
N GLY A 45 -17.32 -6.09 3.35
CA GLY A 45 -18.17 -6.74 2.34
C GLY A 45 -17.47 -7.04 1.02
N GLU A 46 -16.29 -6.48 0.79
CA GLU A 46 -15.45 -6.83 -0.36
C GLU A 46 -14.37 -7.86 0.01
N PRO A 47 -13.86 -8.62 -0.97
CA PRO A 47 -12.70 -9.47 -0.78
C PRO A 47 -11.52 -8.67 -0.22
N ARG A 48 -10.75 -9.30 0.67
CA ARG A 48 -9.55 -8.70 1.26
C ARG A 48 -8.54 -8.35 0.17
N ALA A 49 -7.90 -7.19 0.30
CA ALA A 49 -6.83 -6.79 -0.61
C ALA A 49 -5.55 -7.58 -0.32
N ASP A 50 -4.73 -7.80 -1.36
CA ASP A 50 -3.49 -8.56 -1.24
C ASP A 50 -2.54 -7.95 -0.20
N ARG A 51 -1.87 -8.81 0.56
CA ARG A 51 -0.91 -8.41 1.60
C ARG A 51 0.55 -8.44 1.12
N LEU A 52 0.75 -8.72 -0.15
CA LEU A 52 2.05 -8.81 -0.78
C LEU A 52 1.97 -8.19 -2.18
N HIS A 53 2.94 -7.37 -2.53
CA HIS A 53 3.10 -6.83 -3.87
C HIS A 53 4.58 -6.85 -4.23
N ASP A 54 4.97 -7.58 -5.28
CA ASP A 54 6.37 -7.70 -5.73
C ASP A 54 7.37 -8.05 -4.62
N GLY A 55 6.95 -8.91 -3.68
CA GLY A 55 7.76 -9.28 -2.50
C GLY A 55 7.75 -8.25 -1.36
N VAL A 56 7.15 -7.08 -1.56
CA VAL A 56 6.94 -6.05 -0.53
C VAL A 56 5.69 -6.37 0.27
N ARG A 57 5.82 -6.39 1.60
CA ARG A 57 4.67 -6.60 2.50
C ARG A 57 3.76 -5.38 2.49
N VAL A 58 2.46 -5.63 2.41
CA VAL A 58 1.40 -4.63 2.59
C VAL A 58 0.63 -4.95 3.86
N HIS A 59 0.86 -4.15 4.90
CA HIS A 59 0.10 -4.20 6.13
C HIS A 59 -1.25 -3.49 5.93
N ARG A 60 -2.31 -4.29 5.81
CA ARG A 60 -3.68 -3.82 5.62
C ARG A 60 -4.26 -3.35 6.95
N VAL A 61 -4.74 -2.11 6.98
CA VAL A 61 -5.45 -1.53 8.12
C VAL A 61 -6.95 -1.40 7.84
N PRO A 62 -7.84 -1.46 8.85
CA PRO A 62 -9.27 -1.27 8.63
C PRO A 62 -9.58 0.08 7.98
N ALA A 63 -10.34 0.07 6.88
CA ALA A 63 -10.91 1.27 6.31
C ALA A 63 -12.24 1.62 7.00
N ARG A 64 -12.47 2.92 7.24
CA ARG A 64 -13.74 3.46 7.73
C ARG A 64 -14.09 4.69 6.90
N MET A 65 -15.27 4.68 6.30
CA MET A 65 -15.85 5.90 5.76
C MET A 65 -16.42 6.71 6.93
N PHE A 66 -16.04 7.98 7.02
CA PHE A 66 -16.64 8.92 7.95
C PHE A 66 -17.71 9.73 7.21
N PRO A 67 -18.87 9.99 7.86
CA PRO A 67 -19.86 10.90 7.30
C PRO A 67 -19.24 12.29 7.13
N ARG A 68 -19.70 13.00 6.09
CA ARG A 68 -19.34 14.40 5.85
C ARG A 68 -20.03 15.33 6.82
#